data_AF-A0A7T4AZD3-F1
#
_entry.id   AF-A0A7T4AZD3-F1
#
_cell.length_a   1.000
_cell.length_b   1.000
_cell.length_c   1.000
_cell.angle_alpha   90.00
_cell.angle_beta   90.00
_cell.angle_gamma   90.00
#
_symmetry.space_group_name_H-M   'P 1'
#
loop_
_entity.id
_entity.type
_entity.pdbx_description
1 polymer ?
#
loop_
_entity_poly.entity_id
_entity_poly.type
_entity_poly.pdbx_seq_one_letter_code
_entity_poly.pdbx_strand_id
1 'polypeptide(L)'
;MSRTVVNPDTVFNTVQYGFSQAVIVTGQRRMLLSGQVGVDAQERTVGPGLRDRFPVDPPPSSWIIVSGLSLPEWLVEIEAEAMLD
;
A
#
# COMPACT_ATOMS: atom_id res chain seq x y z
N MET A 1 -5.85 -17.65 -15.01
CA MET A 1 -5.41 -17.21 -13.67
C MET A 1 -6.57 -16.51 -12.99
N SER A 2 -7.09 -17.05 -11.89
CA SER A 2 -8.06 -16.32 -11.07
C SER A 2 -7.33 -15.28 -10.23
N ARG A 3 -7.82 -14.03 -10.26
CA ARG A 3 -7.36 -12.96 -9.38
C ARG A 3 -8.56 -12.40 -8.63
N THR A 4 -8.38 -12.07 -7.36
CA THR A 4 -9.39 -11.35 -6.57
C THR A 4 -8.90 -9.93 -6.35
N VAL A 5 -9.72 -8.95 -6.68
CA VAL A 5 -9.41 -7.53 -6.49
C VAL A 5 -9.92 -7.12 -5.11
N VAL A 6 -9.13 -6.34 -4.37
CA VAL A 6 -9.48 -5.84 -3.04
C VAL A 6 -9.43 -4.32 -3.05
N ASN A 7 -10.56 -3.69 -2.73
CA ASN A 7 -10.73 -2.23 -2.62
C ASN A 7 -11.59 -1.92 -1.39
N PRO A 8 -10.99 -1.79 -0.18
CA PRO A 8 -11.73 -1.46 1.03
C PRO A 8 -12.31 -0.04 0.97
N ASP A 9 -13.45 0.18 1.63
CA ASP A 9 -14.08 1.50 1.78
C ASP A 9 -13.46 2.36 2.90
N THR A 10 -12.55 1.76 3.67
CA THR A 10 -11.79 2.43 4.74
C THR A 10 -10.56 3.21 4.24
N VAL A 11 -10.27 3.14 2.94
CA VAL A 11 -9.21 3.91 2.26
C VAL A 11 -9.81 4.64 1.06
N PHE A 12 -9.10 5.64 0.54
CA PHE A 12 -9.61 6.44 -0.57
C PHE A 12 -9.86 5.57 -1.82
N ASN A 13 -10.82 5.98 -2.63
CA ASN A 13 -11.25 5.21 -3.80
C ASN A 13 -10.20 5.31 -4.92
N THR A 14 -9.39 4.29 -5.13
CA THR A 14 -8.36 4.27 -6.18
C THR A 14 -8.89 3.90 -7.56
N VAL A 15 -10.08 3.28 -7.64
CA VAL A 15 -10.69 2.88 -8.91
C VAL A 15 -11.00 4.11 -9.76
N GLN A 16 -11.29 5.26 -9.14
CA GLN A 16 -11.47 6.54 -9.84
C GLN A 16 -10.20 6.99 -10.61
N TYR A 17 -9.02 6.50 -10.19
CA TYR A 17 -7.73 6.76 -10.83
C TYR A 17 -7.25 5.58 -11.70
N GLY A 18 -8.07 4.53 -11.87
CA GLY A 18 -7.78 3.43 -12.78
C GLY A 18 -6.95 2.28 -12.21
N PHE A 19 -6.78 2.20 -10.88
CA PHE A 19 -6.10 1.06 -10.23
C PHE A 19 -6.87 0.56 -9.01
N SER A 20 -6.51 -0.62 -8.49
CA SER A 20 -7.10 -1.20 -7.29
C SER A 20 -6.09 -1.20 -6.14
N GLN A 21 -6.55 -1.10 -4.90
CA GLN A 21 -5.68 -1.08 -3.72
C GLN A 21 -4.82 -2.33 -3.60
N ALA A 22 -5.38 -3.50 -3.92
CA ALA A 22 -4.61 -4.73 -3.98
C ALA A 22 -5.22 -5.79 -4.90
N VAL A 23 -4.39 -6.78 -5.25
CA VAL A 23 -4.80 -7.99 -5.96
C VAL A 23 -4.27 -9.22 -5.24
N ILE A 24 -5.15 -10.19 -5.02
CA ILE A 24 -4.81 -11.53 -4.54
C ILE A 24 -4.67 -12.47 -5.73
N VAL A 25 -3.52 -13.13 -5.82
CA VAL A 25 -3.20 -14.15 -6.83
C VAL A 25 -3.57 -15.52 -6.27
N THR A 26 -4.79 -15.96 -6.56
CA THR A 26 -5.48 -17.12 -5.96
C THR A 26 -4.77 -18.48 -6.14
N GLY A 27 -3.73 -18.57 -6.99
CA GLY A 27 -2.90 -19.76 -7.15
C GLY A 27 -1.52 -19.69 -6.49
N GLN A 28 -1.05 -18.49 -6.13
CA GLN A 28 0.26 -18.28 -5.52
C GLN A 28 0.17 -17.86 -4.06
N ARG A 29 -1.05 -17.72 -3.51
CA ARG A 29 -1.31 -17.18 -2.17
C ARG A 29 -0.50 -15.91 -1.90
N ARG A 30 -0.45 -15.03 -2.90
CA ARG A 30 0.33 -13.81 -2.88
C ARG A 30 -0.61 -12.62 -3.04
N MET A 31 -0.40 -11.59 -2.24
CA MET A 31 -1.10 -10.32 -2.32
C MET A 31 -0.11 -9.24 -2.72
N LEU A 32 -0.46 -8.53 -3.78
CA LEU A 32 0.27 -7.35 -4.25
C LEU A 32 -0.54 -6.12 -3.87
N LEU A 33 0.07 -5.18 -3.16
CA LEU A 33 -0.55 -3.94 -2.74
C LEU A 33 -0.01 -2.80 -3.60
N SER A 34 -0.88 -1.90 -4.05
CA SER A 34 -0.45 -0.64 -4.63
C SER A 34 0.29 0.20 -3.59
N GLY A 35 1.15 1.10 -4.06
CA GLY A 35 1.84 2.06 -3.20
C GLY A 35 0.84 2.84 -2.34
N GLN A 36 1.11 2.85 -1.03
CA GLN A 36 0.31 3.53 -0.03
C GLN A 36 1.07 4.73 0.50
N VAL A 37 0.38 5.85 0.57
CA VAL A 37 0.81 7.04 1.31
C VAL A 37 0.02 7.12 2.60
N GLY A 38 0.54 7.81 3.62
CA GLY A 38 -0.12 7.95 4.91
C GLY A 38 -1.34 8.86 4.83
N VAL A 39 -2.43 8.42 4.21
CA VAL A 39 -3.70 9.16 4.10
C VAL A 39 -4.89 8.30 4.50
N ASP A 40 -5.95 8.94 4.98
CA ASP A 40 -7.22 8.26 5.29
C ASP A 40 -8.19 8.19 4.08
N ALA A 41 -9.41 7.68 4.30
CA ALA A 41 -10.44 7.59 3.26
C ALA A 41 -10.92 8.94 2.70
N GLN A 42 -10.62 10.04 3.39
CA GLN A 42 -10.89 11.42 2.95
C GLN A 42 -9.61 12.09 2.42
N GLU A 43 -8.57 11.31 2.15
CA GLU A 43 -7.28 11.76 1.62
C GLU A 43 -6.52 12.72 2.56
N ARG A 44 -6.77 12.65 3.88
CA ARG A 44 -6.08 13.47 4.88
C ARG A 44 -4.87 12.73 5.44
N THR A 45 -3.74 13.42 5.59
CA THR A 45 -2.49 12.82 6.09
C THR A 45 -2.62 12.26 7.51
N VAL A 46 -2.14 11.04 7.71
CA VAL A 46 -2.15 10.29 8.98
C VAL A 46 -0.89 9.44 9.13
N GLY A 47 -0.44 9.19 10.36
CA GLY A 47 0.23 7.92 10.69
C GLY A 47 1.56 7.97 11.46
N PRO A 48 1.85 6.92 12.25
CA PRO A 48 3.16 6.62 12.87
C PRO A 48 4.13 5.87 11.93
N GLY A 49 5.38 5.63 12.35
CA GLY A 49 6.47 5.08 11.53
C GLY A 49 6.58 3.54 11.46
N LEU A 50 7.33 3.03 10.47
CA LEU A 50 7.54 1.60 10.20
C LEU A 50 8.02 0.78 11.42
N ARG A 51 8.88 1.35 12.28
CA ARG A 51 9.42 0.66 13.46
C ARG A 51 8.36 0.34 14.50
N ASP A 52 7.41 1.26 14.71
CA ASP A 52 6.32 1.05 15.66
C ASP A 52 5.35 -0.02 15.14
N ARG A 53 5.22 -0.12 13.81
CA ARG A 53 4.33 -1.08 13.15
C ARG A 53 4.90 -2.49 13.07
N PHE A 54 6.22 -2.63 12.97
CA PHE A 54 6.94 -3.90 12.90
C PHE A 54 8.09 -3.94 13.93
N PRO A 55 7.77 -4.10 15.23
CA PRO A 55 8.78 -4.07 16.29
C PRO A 55 9.67 -5.33 16.33
N VAL A 56 9.25 -6.43 15.69
CA VAL A 56 9.97 -7.71 15.64
C VAL A 56 9.89 -8.25 14.21
N ASP A 57 10.99 -8.80 13.70
CA ASP A 57 11.14 -9.39 12.36
C ASP A 57 10.50 -8.56 11.22
N PRO A 58 10.94 -7.30 11.03
CA PRO A 58 10.39 -6.43 9.99
C PRO A 58 10.61 -7.01 8.59
N PRO A 59 9.71 -6.74 7.63
CA PRO A 59 9.88 -7.21 6.26
C PRO A 59 11.14 -6.59 5.62
N PRO A 60 11.79 -7.31 4.67
CA PRO A 60 12.84 -6.73 3.87
C PRO A 60 12.32 -5.46 3.18
N SER A 61 13.14 -4.40 3.18
CA SER A 61 12.73 -3.07 2.72
C SER A 61 13.82 -2.45 1.84
N SER A 62 13.40 -1.70 0.83
CA SER A 62 14.28 -0.79 0.08
C SER A 62 13.94 0.66 0.46
N TRP A 63 14.97 1.48 0.68
CA TRP A 63 14.79 2.91 0.95
C TRP A 63 15.35 3.72 -0.22
N ILE A 64 14.46 4.42 -0.92
CA ILE A 64 14.81 5.16 -2.14
C ILE A 64 14.38 6.61 -1.95
N ILE A 65 15.28 7.53 -2.26
CA ILE A 65 14.99 8.96 -2.31
C ILE A 65 14.59 9.30 -3.74
N VAL A 66 13.43 9.94 -3.89
CA VAL A 66 12.87 10.34 -5.19
C VAL A 66 12.75 11.86 -5.29
N SER A 67 12.60 12.38 -6.50
CA SER A 67 12.40 13.82 -6.72
C SER A 67 10.98 14.30 -6.44
N GLY A 68 10.02 13.39 -6.28
CA GLY A 68 8.62 13.70 -5.98
C GLY A 68 7.72 12.47 -6.01
N LEU A 69 6.50 12.61 -5.47
CA LEU A 69 5.42 11.62 -5.48
C LEU A 69 4.23 12.16 -6.30
N SER A 70 3.10 11.45 -6.29
CA SER A 70 1.92 11.85 -7.09
C SER A 70 1.37 13.24 -6.72
N LEU A 71 1.48 13.64 -5.45
CA LEU A 71 1.19 14.99 -4.97
C LEU A 71 2.42 15.60 -4.28
N PRO A 72 2.67 16.91 -4.45
CA PRO A 72 3.87 17.57 -3.91
C PRO A 72 3.94 17.59 -2.38
N GLU A 73 2.79 17.50 -1.70
CA GLU A 73 2.69 17.42 -0.24
C GLU A 73 2.98 16.02 0.33
N TRP A 74 3.01 14.98 -0.50
CA TRP A 74 3.30 13.63 -0.06
C TRP A 74 4.81 13.45 0.15
N LEU A 75 5.18 12.92 1.31
CA LEU A 75 6.58 12.80 1.72
C LEU A 75 7.11 11.36 1.65
N VAL A 76 6.23 10.37 1.67
CA VAL A 76 6.58 8.95 1.66
C VAL A 76 5.49 8.13 0.98
N GLU A 77 5.90 7.16 0.18
CA GLU A 77 5.07 6.12 -0.39
C GLU A 77 5.68 4.76 -0.06
N ILE A 78 4.84 3.79 0.34
CA ILE A 78 5.24 2.45 0.74
C ILE A 78 4.48 1.44 -0.11
N GLU A 79 5.21 0.63 -0.87
CA GLU A 79 4.67 -0.55 -1.53
C GLU A 79 4.89 -1.79 -0.65
N ALA A 80 3.93 -2.71 -0.65
CA ALA A 80 4.01 -3.92 0.14
C ALA A 80 3.59 -5.15 -0.66
N GLU A 81 4.19 -6.27 -0.29
CA GLU A 81 3.87 -7.58 -0.79
C GLU A 81 3.72 -8.53 0.39
N ALA A 82 2.70 -9.39 0.33
CA ALA A 82 2.41 -10.34 1.40
C ALA A 82 2.10 -11.73 0.85
N MET A 83 2.43 -12.75 1.65
CA MET A 83 1.96 -14.11 1.46
C MET A 83 0.71 -14.34 2.32
N LEU A 84 -0.23 -15.11 1.79
CA LEU A 84 -1.47 -15.50 2.43
C LEU A 84 -1.36 -16.96 2.89
N ASP A 85 -1.93 -17.27 4.05
CA ASP A 85 -2.00 -18.64 4.57
C ASP A 85 -3.19 -19.40 3.97
#